data_AF-A0A5B8B320-F1
#
_entry.id   AF-A0A5B8B320-F1
#
_cell.length_a   1.000
_cell.length_b   1.000
_cell.length_c   1.000
_cell.angle_alpha   90.00
_cell.angle_beta   90.00
_cell.angle_gamma   90.00
#
_symmetry.space_group_name_H-M   'P 1'
#
loop_
_entity.id
_entity.type
_entity.pdbx_description
1 polymer ?
#
loop_
_entity_poly.entity_id
_entity_poly.type
_entity_poly.pdbx_seq_one_letter_code
_entity_poly.pdbx_strand_id
1 'polypeptide(L)'
;MKNVYVARSASSTQINLLAEWVRTTLSPNNEDFDTIRFVEIDLPKLFPSIYIHIESDDKMGLRRAFVVERPLGIVVSESTYEGASNGCLFSQEVILHEVGHLILHYRYAKLGLNSAAQPYIDRIKNTPLANSAEWQAASFALSILYPSSILKNIKSPNDIVEKYDVSLNNGVRIFNHIKRIRTRTACTDREFDKKWLREILNSLSRKDLKRLETKFQSQLLLFFSRGNSHRSRQKNNNSKVEISPTATAPTLG
;
A
#
# COMPACT_ATOMS: atom_id res chain seq x y z
N MET A 1 -16.37 5.53 2.64
CA MET A 1 -15.64 6.31 3.66
C MET A 1 -14.42 6.91 2.98
N LYS A 2 -14.29 8.25 2.94
CA LYS A 2 -13.11 8.94 2.39
C LYS A 2 -12.24 9.39 3.57
N ASN A 3 -11.12 8.72 3.79
CA ASN A 3 -10.13 9.14 4.78
C ASN A 3 -9.46 10.42 4.27
N VAL A 4 -9.22 11.37 5.17
CA VAL A 4 -8.52 12.63 4.85
C VAL A 4 -7.17 12.54 5.52
N TYR A 5 -6.11 12.52 4.72
CA TYR A 5 -4.75 12.34 5.20
C TYR A 5 -3.96 13.63 4.98
N VAL A 6 -3.51 14.23 6.08
CA VAL A 6 -2.52 15.31 6.07
C VAL A 6 -1.15 14.66 6.19
N ALA A 7 -0.39 14.68 5.11
CA ALA A 7 0.97 14.16 5.05
C ALA A 7 2.00 15.25 5.33
N ARG A 8 3.25 14.83 5.59
CA ARG A 8 4.40 15.73 5.49
C ARG A 8 4.36 16.40 4.11
N SER A 9 4.58 17.70 4.07
CA SER A 9 4.56 18.45 2.81
C SER A 9 5.56 17.85 1.82
N ALA A 10 5.09 17.61 0.59
CA ALA A 10 5.91 17.20 -0.53
C ALA A 10 5.55 18.04 -1.77
N SER A 11 6.56 18.61 -2.42
CA SER A 11 6.36 19.39 -3.64
C SER A 11 6.17 18.50 -4.87
N SER A 12 5.63 19.05 -5.96
CA SER A 12 5.52 18.32 -7.23
C SER A 12 6.90 17.90 -7.76
N THR A 13 7.94 18.70 -7.51
CA THR A 13 9.32 18.37 -7.90
C THR A 13 9.83 17.18 -7.11
N GLN A 14 9.61 17.16 -5.79
CA GLN A 14 9.99 16.05 -4.90
C GLN A 14 9.31 14.75 -5.31
N ILE A 15 8.00 14.79 -5.54
CA ILE A 15 7.23 13.63 -5.98
C ILE A 15 7.71 13.15 -7.35
N ASN A 16 8.00 14.07 -8.28
CA ASN A 16 8.55 13.71 -9.58
C ASN A 16 9.94 13.06 -9.46
N LEU A 17 10.80 13.54 -8.57
CA LEU A 17 12.11 12.94 -8.32
C LEU A 17 11.99 11.52 -7.73
N LEU A 18 11.03 11.30 -6.83
CA LEU A 18 10.73 9.96 -6.32
C LEU A 18 10.23 9.03 -7.43
N ALA A 19 9.33 9.51 -8.28
CA ALA A 19 8.82 8.75 -9.41
C ALA A 19 9.94 8.38 -10.41
N GLU A 20 10.80 9.33 -10.76
CA GLU A 20 11.98 9.09 -11.61
C GLU A 20 12.95 8.09 -10.97
N TRP A 21 13.17 8.16 -9.64
CA TRP A 21 13.97 7.17 -8.93
C TRP A 21 13.36 5.76 -9.01
N VAL A 22 12.03 5.62 -8.83
CA VAL A 22 11.33 4.35 -8.98
C VAL A 22 11.47 3.81 -10.40
N ARG A 23 11.22 4.64 -11.42
CA ARG A 23 11.35 4.23 -12.83
C ARG A 23 12.77 3.76 -13.14
N THR A 24 13.78 4.53 -12.77
CA THR A 24 15.18 4.23 -13.09
C THR A 24 15.77 3.06 -12.30
N THR A 25 15.34 2.86 -11.05
CA THR A 25 15.91 1.83 -10.17
C THR A 25 15.18 0.50 -10.28
N LEU A 26 13.86 0.52 -10.47
CA LEU A 26 13.02 -0.67 -10.35
C LEU A 26 12.45 -1.14 -11.69
N SER A 27 12.31 -0.24 -12.68
CA SER A 27 11.87 -0.58 -14.03
C SER A 27 12.78 0.05 -15.11
N PRO A 28 14.11 -0.20 -15.06
CA PRO A 28 15.01 0.32 -16.08
C PRO A 28 14.68 -0.31 -17.44
N ASN A 29 14.54 0.52 -18.47
CA ASN A 29 14.55 0.21 -19.91
C ASN A 29 13.23 0.27 -20.70
N ASN A 30 12.11 0.73 -20.15
CA ASN A 30 10.89 0.91 -20.95
C ASN A 30 10.46 2.38 -21.06
N GLU A 31 10.09 2.81 -22.28
CA GLU A 31 9.33 4.06 -22.47
C GLU A 31 8.03 3.98 -21.63
N ASP A 32 7.38 2.81 -21.65
CA ASP A 32 6.14 2.51 -20.92
C ASP A 32 6.39 1.82 -19.58
N PHE A 33 5.70 2.25 -18.53
CA PHE A 33 5.87 1.66 -17.20
C PHE A 33 4.99 0.41 -17.04
N ASP A 34 5.61 -0.77 -16.94
CA ASP A 34 4.89 -2.01 -16.62
C ASP A 34 4.44 -2.01 -15.16
N THR A 35 3.19 -1.58 -14.96
CA THR A 35 2.59 -1.45 -13.63
C THR A 35 2.39 -2.80 -12.95
N ILE A 36 2.01 -3.85 -13.70
CA ILE A 36 1.74 -5.18 -13.13
C ILE A 36 3.04 -5.81 -12.67
N ARG A 37 4.07 -5.86 -13.52
CA ARG A 37 5.40 -6.33 -13.13
C ARG A 37 5.94 -5.54 -11.94
N PHE A 38 5.76 -4.23 -11.95
CA PHE A 38 6.22 -3.40 -10.84
C PHE A 38 5.57 -3.80 -9.51
N VAL A 39 4.25 -3.95 -9.44
CA VAL A 39 3.57 -4.27 -8.17
C VAL A 39 3.78 -5.72 -7.71
N GLU A 40 3.95 -6.67 -8.64
CA GLU A 40 4.12 -8.08 -8.29
C GLU A 40 5.56 -8.48 -8.03
N ILE A 41 6.53 -7.86 -8.71
CA ILE A 41 7.93 -8.30 -8.71
C ILE A 41 8.84 -7.29 -8.02
N ASP A 42 8.70 -6.00 -8.33
CA ASP A 42 9.63 -4.98 -7.87
C ASP A 42 9.25 -4.37 -6.53
N LEU A 43 7.95 -4.14 -6.29
CA LEU A 43 7.44 -3.57 -5.05
C LEU A 43 7.74 -4.45 -3.82
N PRO A 44 7.67 -5.80 -3.88
CA PRO A 44 8.08 -6.66 -2.77
C PRO A 44 9.58 -6.54 -2.39
N LYS A 45 10.43 -6.04 -3.29
CA LYS A 45 11.85 -5.76 -2.97
C LYS A 45 11.99 -4.57 -2.01
N LEU A 46 11.05 -3.62 -2.07
CA LEU A 46 10.95 -2.47 -1.16
C LEU A 46 10.18 -2.82 0.12
N PHE A 47 9.09 -3.57 -0.01
CA PHE A 47 8.23 -3.99 1.10
C PHE A 47 8.18 -5.52 1.17
N PRO A 48 9.16 -6.17 1.84
CA PRO A 48 9.10 -7.60 2.04
C PRO A 48 7.78 -7.98 2.72
N SER A 49 7.14 -9.04 2.22
CA SER A 49 5.84 -9.53 2.70
C SER A 49 4.62 -8.70 2.31
N ILE A 50 4.76 -7.69 1.44
CA ILE A 50 3.58 -7.12 0.78
C ILE A 50 2.94 -8.18 -0.13
N TYR A 51 1.61 -8.21 -0.16
CA TYR A 51 0.86 -9.01 -1.12
C TYR A 51 -0.01 -8.13 -2.02
N ILE A 52 -0.27 -8.62 -3.22
CA ILE A 52 -1.30 -8.09 -4.12
C ILE A 52 -2.43 -9.11 -4.12
N HIS A 53 -3.65 -8.67 -3.84
CA HIS A 53 -4.84 -9.53 -3.88
C HIS A 53 -5.82 -9.00 -4.91
N ILE A 54 -6.19 -9.87 -5.84
CA ILE A 54 -7.20 -9.58 -6.86
C ILE A 54 -8.53 -10.07 -6.31
N GLU A 55 -9.47 -9.14 -6.12
CA GLU A 55 -10.79 -9.44 -5.61
C GLU A 55 -11.84 -9.23 -6.71
N SER A 56 -12.86 -10.08 -6.75
CA SER A 56 -13.95 -9.95 -7.71
C SER A 56 -14.63 -8.58 -7.60
N ASP A 57 -15.05 -8.02 -8.73
CA ASP A 57 -15.71 -6.70 -8.78
C ASP A 57 -16.95 -6.62 -7.87
N ASP A 58 -17.74 -7.70 -7.78
CA ASP A 58 -18.93 -7.76 -6.91
C ASP A 58 -18.62 -7.49 -5.44
N LYS A 59 -17.54 -8.08 -4.92
CA LYS A 59 -17.10 -7.88 -3.52
C LYS A 59 -16.43 -6.53 -3.31
N MET A 60 -15.81 -5.98 -4.35
CA MET A 60 -15.20 -4.65 -4.32
C MET A 60 -16.24 -3.53 -4.36
N GLY A 61 -17.41 -3.80 -4.93
CA GLY A 61 -18.50 -2.83 -5.09
C GLY A 61 -18.03 -1.61 -5.88
N LEU A 62 -18.08 -0.43 -5.27
CA LEU A 62 -17.65 0.83 -5.92
C LEU A 62 -16.15 1.11 -5.83
N ARG A 63 -15.37 0.25 -5.14
CA ARG A 63 -13.92 0.45 -4.97
C ARG A 63 -13.17 -0.21 -6.12
N ARG A 64 -12.07 0.41 -6.56
CA ARG A 64 -11.20 -0.14 -7.61
C ARG A 64 -9.90 -0.72 -7.06
N ALA A 65 -9.34 -0.05 -6.05
CA ALA A 65 -8.23 -0.56 -5.28
C ALA A 65 -8.22 0.09 -3.88
N PHE A 66 -7.49 -0.51 -2.95
CA PHE A 66 -7.13 0.11 -1.67
C PHE A 66 -5.94 -0.60 -1.02
N VAL A 67 -5.15 0.13 -0.23
CA VAL A 67 -4.12 -0.45 0.65
C VAL A 67 -4.74 -1.06 1.92
N VAL A 68 -4.26 -2.23 2.32
CA VAL A 68 -4.53 -2.90 3.59
C VAL A 68 -3.25 -2.92 4.42
N GLU A 69 -3.34 -2.69 5.73
CA GLU A 69 -2.14 -2.60 6.59
C GLU A 69 -1.79 -3.89 7.32
N ARG A 70 -2.76 -4.79 7.52
CA ARG A 70 -2.59 -6.03 8.29
C ARG A 70 -3.37 -7.20 7.67
N PRO A 71 -2.72 -8.10 6.92
CA PRO A 71 -1.34 -7.99 6.43
C PRO A 71 -1.17 -6.78 5.49
N LEU A 72 0.06 -6.31 5.30
CA LEU A 72 0.33 -5.21 4.36
C LEU A 72 0.08 -5.70 2.93
N GLY A 73 -0.81 -5.04 2.20
CA GLY A 73 -1.10 -5.41 0.83
C GLY A 73 -1.86 -4.37 0.06
N ILE A 74 -2.01 -4.61 -1.23
CA ILE A 74 -2.89 -3.83 -2.11
C ILE A 74 -3.98 -4.79 -2.60
N VAL A 75 -5.23 -4.43 -2.35
CA VAL A 75 -6.38 -5.13 -2.91
C VAL A 75 -6.83 -4.38 -4.15
N VAL A 76 -6.98 -5.08 -5.27
CA VAL A 76 -7.34 -4.52 -6.57
C VAL A 76 -8.56 -5.28 -7.10
N SER A 77 -9.51 -4.58 -7.70
CA SER A 77 -10.66 -5.23 -8.36
C SER A 77 -10.20 -5.95 -9.62
N GLU A 78 -10.83 -7.06 -9.95
CA GLU A 78 -10.52 -7.87 -11.13
C GLU A 78 -10.46 -7.02 -12.41
N SER A 79 -11.50 -6.23 -12.70
CA SER A 79 -11.51 -5.34 -13.88
C SER A 79 -10.40 -4.29 -13.88
N THR A 80 -10.01 -3.80 -12.70
CA THR A 80 -8.91 -2.84 -12.58
C THR A 80 -7.57 -3.53 -12.84
N TYR A 81 -7.35 -4.71 -12.29
CA TYR A 81 -6.13 -5.49 -12.54
C TYR A 81 -5.99 -5.88 -14.01
N GLU A 82 -7.04 -6.47 -14.59
CA GLU A 82 -7.08 -6.85 -16.01
C GLU A 82 -6.90 -5.64 -16.93
N GLY A 83 -7.58 -4.53 -16.62
CA GLY A 83 -7.42 -3.30 -17.37
C GLY A 83 -5.97 -2.82 -17.36
N ALA A 84 -5.30 -2.84 -16.20
CA ALA A 84 -3.90 -2.43 -16.10
C ALA A 84 -2.96 -3.38 -16.85
N SER A 85 -3.22 -4.69 -16.78
CA SER A 85 -2.51 -5.73 -17.55
C SER A 85 -2.65 -5.54 -19.06
N ASN A 86 -3.81 -5.09 -19.52
CA ASN A 86 -4.09 -4.79 -20.92
C ASN A 86 -3.67 -3.36 -21.36
N GLY A 87 -2.89 -2.65 -20.55
CA GLY A 87 -2.37 -1.32 -20.92
C GLY A 87 -3.33 -0.15 -20.68
N CYS A 88 -4.47 -0.34 -20.01
CA CYS A 88 -5.39 0.75 -19.68
C CYS A 88 -4.74 1.71 -18.68
N LEU A 89 -4.36 2.91 -19.15
CA LEU A 89 -3.69 3.94 -18.35
C LEU A 89 -4.50 4.36 -17.12
N PHE A 90 -5.84 4.35 -17.20
CA PHE A 90 -6.68 4.65 -16.04
C PHE A 90 -6.53 3.61 -14.93
N SER A 91 -6.59 2.33 -15.29
CA SER A 91 -6.40 1.24 -14.34
C SER A 91 -4.99 1.23 -13.75
N GLN A 92 -3.97 1.49 -14.57
CA GLN A 92 -2.59 1.66 -14.10
C GLN A 92 -2.48 2.82 -13.10
N GLU A 93 -3.10 3.97 -13.40
CA GLU A 93 -3.09 5.14 -12.51
C GLU A 93 -3.73 4.81 -11.16
N VAL A 94 -4.83 4.06 -11.14
CA VAL A 94 -5.49 3.63 -9.90
C VAL A 94 -4.55 2.78 -9.03
N ILE A 95 -3.88 1.78 -9.63
CA ILE A 95 -2.94 0.92 -8.89
C ILE A 95 -1.76 1.75 -8.38
N LEU A 96 -1.17 2.58 -9.24
CA LEU A 96 -0.03 3.43 -8.88
C LEU A 96 -0.39 4.50 -7.84
N HIS A 97 -1.64 4.93 -7.77
CA HIS A 97 -2.13 5.82 -6.73
C HIS A 97 -2.04 5.14 -5.35
N GLU A 98 -2.50 3.89 -5.24
CA GLU A 98 -2.36 3.10 -4.00
C GLU A 98 -0.90 2.83 -3.65
N VAL A 99 -0.05 2.58 -4.65
CA VAL A 99 1.40 2.47 -4.42
C VAL A 99 2.00 3.80 -3.94
N GLY A 100 1.52 4.94 -4.46
CA GLY A 100 1.88 6.26 -3.98
C GLY A 100 1.55 6.43 -2.50
N HIS A 101 0.36 5.97 -2.07
CA HIS A 101 -0.01 5.96 -0.66
C HIS A 101 0.95 5.11 0.17
N LEU A 102 1.29 3.92 -0.33
CA LEU A 102 2.24 3.04 0.35
C LEU A 102 3.63 3.71 0.48
N ILE A 103 4.24 4.15 -0.61
CA ILE A 103 5.62 4.68 -0.58
C ILE A 103 5.71 5.97 0.24
N LEU A 104 4.73 6.86 0.14
CA LEU A 104 4.78 8.17 0.79
C LEU A 104 4.24 8.13 2.23
N HIS A 105 3.28 7.25 2.52
CA HIS A 105 2.47 7.32 3.74
C HIS A 105 2.47 6.05 4.59
N TYR A 106 3.09 4.95 4.16
CA TYR A 106 3.08 3.66 4.91
C TYR A 106 3.49 3.77 6.39
N ARG A 107 4.40 4.69 6.74
CA ARG A 107 4.79 4.93 8.14
C ARG A 107 3.96 5.99 8.85
N TYR A 108 3.33 6.88 8.09
CA TYR A 108 2.45 7.94 8.58
C TYR A 108 1.01 7.45 8.81
N ALA A 109 0.66 6.25 8.34
CA ALA A 109 -0.51 5.50 8.77
C ALA A 109 -0.65 5.43 10.31
N LYS A 110 0.48 5.40 11.05
CA LYS A 110 0.50 5.47 12.52
C LYS A 110 0.16 6.83 13.12
N LEU A 111 0.20 7.92 12.35
CA LEU A 111 -0.03 9.30 12.83
C LEU A 111 -1.47 9.79 12.62
N GLY A 112 -2.41 8.89 12.31
CA GLY A 112 -3.84 9.18 12.42
C GLY A 112 -4.64 8.69 11.23
N LEU A 113 -4.86 7.38 11.14
CA LEU A 113 -6.09 6.82 10.56
C LEU A 113 -7.28 7.16 11.48
N ASN A 114 -7.55 8.45 11.67
CA ASN A 114 -8.69 8.88 12.45
C ASN A 114 -9.92 8.81 11.53
N SER A 115 -10.64 7.70 11.62
CA SER A 115 -12.02 7.59 11.17
C SER A 115 -12.85 8.69 11.87
N ALA A 116 -13.04 9.82 11.21
CA ALA A 116 -13.96 10.87 11.66
C ALA A 116 -15.15 10.97 10.70
N ALA A 117 -16.32 11.32 11.24
CA ALA A 117 -17.62 11.26 10.57
C ALA A 117 -17.94 12.43 9.60
N GLN A 118 -16.97 13.30 9.27
CA GLN A 118 -17.21 14.54 8.51
C GLN A 118 -16.93 14.43 6.99
N PRO A 119 -17.56 15.21 6.10
CA PRO A 119 -17.26 15.21 4.67
C PRO A 119 -15.80 15.61 4.36
N TYR A 120 -15.20 15.00 3.32
CA TYR A 120 -13.80 15.22 2.91
C TYR A 120 -13.49 16.71 2.65
N ILE A 121 -14.40 17.41 1.98
CA ILE A 121 -14.28 18.83 1.59
C ILE A 121 -14.04 19.74 2.80
N ASP A 122 -14.73 19.49 3.91
CA ASP A 122 -14.64 20.32 5.12
C ASP A 122 -13.33 20.10 5.89
N ARG A 123 -12.71 18.93 5.74
CA ARG A 123 -11.44 18.58 6.42
C ARG A 123 -10.19 19.07 5.68
N ILE A 124 -10.26 19.24 4.35
CA ILE A 124 -9.11 19.70 3.53
C ILE A 124 -9.19 21.17 3.11
N LYS A 125 -10.29 21.86 3.42
CA LYS A 125 -10.59 23.22 2.93
C LYS A 125 -9.45 24.23 3.12
N ASN A 126 -8.62 24.03 4.15
CA ASN A 126 -7.46 24.87 4.47
C ASN A 126 -6.12 24.12 4.45
N THR A 127 -6.08 22.87 4.01
CA THR A 127 -4.83 22.11 3.92
C THR A 127 -4.06 22.55 2.68
N PRO A 128 -2.81 23.02 2.79
CA PRO A 128 -2.00 23.31 1.62
C PRO A 128 -1.93 22.09 0.72
N LEU A 129 -2.07 22.27 -0.60
CA LEU A 129 -2.13 21.16 -1.56
C LEU A 129 -0.94 20.18 -1.41
N ALA A 130 0.25 20.71 -1.10
CA ALA A 130 1.46 19.95 -0.87
C ALA A 130 1.39 19.02 0.36
N ASN A 131 0.43 19.20 1.26
CA ASN A 131 0.19 18.36 2.43
C ASN A 131 -0.94 17.33 2.22
N SER A 132 -1.65 17.35 1.09
CA SER A 132 -2.72 16.39 0.82
C SER A 132 -2.15 15.06 0.34
N ALA A 133 -2.34 13.98 1.11
CA ALA A 133 -1.84 12.65 0.72
C ALA A 133 -2.42 12.16 -0.60
N GLU A 134 -3.71 12.41 -0.83
CA GLU A 134 -4.43 12.10 -2.08
C GLU A 134 -3.80 12.81 -3.28
N TRP A 135 -3.52 14.11 -3.13
CA TRP A 135 -2.84 14.86 -4.18
C TRP A 135 -1.42 14.35 -4.40
N GLN A 136 -0.70 13.99 -3.34
CA GLN A 136 0.65 13.44 -3.46
C GLN A 136 0.66 12.08 -4.16
N ALA A 137 -0.25 11.18 -3.80
CA ALA A 137 -0.41 9.85 -4.40
C ALA A 137 -0.84 9.95 -5.88
N ALA A 138 -1.81 10.81 -6.19
CA ALA A 138 -2.20 11.09 -7.57
C ALA A 138 -1.05 11.72 -8.38
N SER A 139 -0.31 12.64 -7.79
CA SER A 139 0.87 13.26 -8.43
C SER A 139 1.98 12.24 -8.68
N PHE A 140 2.17 11.28 -7.76
CA PHE A 140 3.12 10.19 -7.91
C PHE A 140 2.73 9.29 -9.09
N ALA A 141 1.47 8.82 -9.13
CA ALA A 141 0.97 7.99 -10.22
C ALA A 141 1.11 8.69 -11.59
N LEU A 142 0.73 9.96 -11.68
CA LEU A 142 0.90 10.76 -12.90
C LEU A 142 2.37 10.92 -13.30
N SER A 143 3.27 11.15 -12.34
CA SER A 143 4.70 11.27 -12.64
C SER A 143 5.35 9.95 -13.07
N ILE A 144 4.82 8.80 -12.62
CA ILE A 144 5.23 7.48 -13.12
C ILE A 144 4.75 7.29 -14.56
N LEU A 145 3.46 7.50 -14.85
CA LEU A 145 2.89 7.22 -16.17
C LEU A 145 3.30 8.24 -17.24
N TYR A 146 3.45 9.50 -16.83
CA TYR A 146 3.71 10.64 -17.71
C TYR A 146 5.00 11.33 -17.30
N PRO A 147 6.17 10.67 -17.45
CA PRO A 147 7.43 11.20 -16.96
C PRO A 147 7.77 12.51 -17.68
N SER A 148 8.10 13.53 -16.89
CA SER A 148 8.38 14.88 -17.38
C SER A 148 9.51 14.95 -18.40
N SER A 149 10.46 14.01 -18.31
CA SER A 149 11.59 13.80 -19.21
C SER A 149 11.15 13.42 -20.64
N ILE A 150 10.15 12.54 -20.77
CA ILE A 150 9.55 12.15 -22.06
C ILE A 150 8.69 13.28 -22.60
N LEU A 151 7.97 13.99 -21.74
CA LEU A 151 7.01 15.01 -22.18
C LEU A 151 7.62 16.38 -22.40
N LYS A 152 8.93 16.58 -22.22
CA LYS A 152 9.64 17.87 -22.27
C LYS A 152 9.21 18.83 -23.40
N ASN A 153 8.86 18.30 -24.57
CA ASN A 153 8.52 19.07 -25.78
C ASN A 153 7.01 19.26 -26.01
N ILE A 154 6.14 18.70 -25.17
CA ILE A 154 4.69 18.91 -25.25
C ILE A 154 4.35 20.38 -24.97
N LYS A 155 3.54 20.96 -25.86
CA LYS A 155 3.11 22.36 -25.88
C LYS A 155 1.62 22.52 -25.58
N SER A 156 0.82 21.49 -25.84
CA SER A 156 -0.64 21.54 -25.65
C SER A 156 -1.22 20.28 -24.98
N PRO A 157 -2.42 20.36 -24.38
CA PRO A 157 -3.17 19.18 -23.96
C PRO A 157 -3.48 18.20 -25.09
N ASN A 158 -3.65 18.67 -26.33
CA ASN A 158 -3.94 17.82 -27.48
C ASN A 158 -2.76 16.91 -27.83
N ASP A 159 -1.52 17.39 -27.66
CA ASP A 159 -0.33 16.56 -27.88
C ASP A 159 -0.31 15.34 -26.93
N ILE A 160 -0.91 15.46 -25.73
CA ILE A 160 -1.05 14.36 -24.76
C ILE A 160 -2.16 13.41 -25.18
N VAL A 161 -3.30 13.96 -25.62
CA VAL A 161 -4.43 13.17 -26.14
C VAL A 161 -3.96 12.30 -27.30
N GLU A 162 -3.26 12.89 -28.27
CA GLU A 162 -2.73 12.18 -29.43
C GLU A 162 -1.68 11.13 -29.05
N LYS A 163 -0.80 11.44 -28.09
CA LYS A 163 0.28 10.53 -27.70
C LYS A 163 -0.19 9.34 -26.87
N TYR A 164 -1.16 9.52 -25.98
CA TYR A 164 -1.56 8.53 -24.97
C TYR A 164 -2.99 8.00 -25.15
N ASP A 165 -3.71 8.44 -26.18
CA ASP A 165 -5.10 8.06 -26.44
C ASP A 165 -6.01 8.25 -25.21
N VAL A 166 -5.95 9.44 -24.61
CA VAL A 166 -6.75 9.81 -23.44
C VAL A 166 -7.79 10.85 -23.79
N SER A 167 -8.87 10.94 -22.99
CA SER A 167 -9.86 12.01 -23.16
C SER A 167 -9.23 13.40 -23.00
N LEU A 168 -9.81 14.42 -23.65
CA LEU A 168 -9.34 15.80 -23.55
C LEU A 168 -9.23 16.30 -22.10
N ASN A 169 -10.21 15.95 -21.25
CA ASN A 169 -10.17 16.30 -19.83
C ASN A 169 -8.96 15.71 -19.12
N ASN A 170 -8.61 14.45 -19.42
CA ASN A 170 -7.40 13.83 -18.91
C ASN A 170 -6.14 14.48 -19.49
N GLY A 171 -6.12 14.78 -20.80
CA GLY A 171 -5.04 15.52 -21.44
C GLY A 171 -4.75 16.86 -20.76
N VAL A 172 -5.80 17.64 -20.45
CA VAL A 172 -5.68 18.91 -19.71
C VAL A 172 -5.14 18.70 -18.30
N ARG A 173 -5.64 17.67 -17.59
CA ARG A 173 -5.18 17.32 -16.23
C ARG A 173 -3.68 16.99 -16.21
N ILE A 174 -3.23 16.14 -17.13
CA ILE A 174 -1.83 15.72 -17.28
C ILE A 174 -0.97 16.91 -17.70
N PHE A 175 -1.42 17.72 -18.67
CA PHE A 175 -0.72 18.92 -19.11
C PHE A 175 -0.44 19.88 -17.96
N ASN A 176 -1.47 20.15 -17.14
CA ASN A 176 -1.34 21.01 -15.97
C ASN A 176 -0.41 20.43 -14.91
N HIS A 177 -0.38 19.10 -14.74
CA HIS A 177 0.58 18.43 -13.87
C HIS A 177 2.03 18.65 -14.33
N ILE A 178 2.31 18.41 -15.60
CA ILE A 178 3.64 18.58 -16.18
C ILE A 178 4.09 20.05 -16.14
N LYS A 179 3.19 20.98 -16.45
CA LYS A 179 3.46 22.41 -16.34
C LYS A 179 3.86 22.80 -14.91
N ARG A 180 3.14 22.29 -13.89
CA ARG A 180 3.49 22.51 -12.47
C ARG A 180 4.88 22.00 -12.11
N ILE A 181 5.26 20.81 -12.59
CA ILE A 181 6.60 20.26 -12.37
C ILE A 181 7.67 21.15 -13.02
N ARG A 182 7.48 21.58 -14.27
CA ARG A 182 8.44 22.43 -14.99
C ARG A 182 8.66 23.76 -14.30
N THR A 183 7.57 24.46 -13.97
CA THR A 183 7.65 25.78 -13.31
C THR A 183 8.38 25.67 -11.97
N ARG A 184 8.14 24.61 -11.20
CA ARG A 184 8.79 24.43 -9.90
C ARG A 184 10.24 23.98 -10.01
N THR A 185 10.56 23.10 -10.96
CA THR A 185 11.95 22.65 -11.17
C THR A 185 12.89 23.82 -11.48
N ALA A 186 12.37 24.89 -12.12
CA ALA A 186 13.13 26.11 -12.38
C ALA A 186 13.43 26.95 -11.12
N CYS A 187 12.72 26.74 -10.00
CA CYS A 187 12.83 27.55 -8.78
C CYS A 187 13.23 26.79 -7.51
N THR A 188 13.52 25.48 -7.60
CA THR A 188 13.83 24.63 -6.44
C THR A 188 15.34 24.46 -6.19
N ASP A 189 15.72 24.40 -4.91
CA ASP A 189 17.04 23.94 -4.47
C ASP A 189 17.17 22.42 -4.65
N ARG A 190 18.05 22.01 -5.57
CA ARG A 190 18.27 20.60 -5.90
C ARG A 190 18.82 19.78 -4.72
N GLU A 191 19.61 20.37 -3.84
CA GLU A 191 20.17 19.64 -2.69
C GLU A 191 19.11 19.41 -1.60
N PHE A 192 18.21 20.37 -1.39
CA PHE A 192 17.05 20.19 -0.52
C PHE A 192 16.16 19.03 -0.98
N ASP A 193 15.85 18.96 -2.27
CA ASP A 193 14.99 17.90 -2.82
C ASP A 193 15.68 16.52 -2.81
N LYS A 194 16.99 16.45 -3.07
CA LYS A 194 17.76 15.21 -2.90
C LYS A 194 17.79 14.76 -1.45
N LYS A 195 17.93 15.68 -0.49
CA LYS A 195 17.87 15.35 0.94
C LYS A 195 16.51 14.75 1.30
N TRP A 196 15.41 15.37 0.84
CA TRP A 196 14.06 14.83 1.03
C TRP A 196 13.93 13.41 0.46
N LEU A 197 14.43 13.17 -0.75
CA LEU A 197 14.39 11.83 -1.36
C LEU A 197 15.14 10.80 -0.50
N ARG A 198 16.36 11.13 -0.04
CA ARG A 198 17.13 10.25 0.85
C ARG A 198 16.37 9.94 2.14
N GLU A 199 15.67 10.91 2.73
CA GLU A 199 14.86 10.70 3.93
C GLU A 199 13.70 9.72 3.67
N ILE A 200 12.99 9.86 2.54
CA ILE A 200 11.95 8.90 2.12
C ILE A 200 12.56 7.51 1.93
N LEU A 201 13.63 7.36 1.15
CA LEU A 201 14.26 6.06 0.88
C LEU A 201 14.79 5.38 2.15
N ASN A 202 15.38 6.16 3.07
CA ASN A 202 15.82 5.64 4.37
C ASN A 202 14.64 5.12 5.20
N SER A 203 13.47 5.78 5.10
CA SER A 203 12.25 5.33 5.78
C SER A 203 11.71 3.99 5.24
N LEU A 204 12.03 3.65 3.99
CA LEU A 204 11.71 2.38 3.35
C LEU A 204 12.72 1.27 3.65
N SER A 205 13.86 1.57 4.28
CA SER A 205 14.95 0.62 4.47
C SER A 205 14.63 -0.54 5.45
N ARG A 206 15.17 -1.72 5.12
CA ARG A 206 14.89 -3.04 5.74
C ARG A 206 15.08 -3.11 7.26
N LYS A 207 15.92 -2.28 7.87
CA LYS A 207 16.13 -2.30 9.34
C LYS A 207 14.85 -1.94 10.10
N ASP A 208 14.06 -1.01 9.57
CA ASP A 208 12.81 -0.58 10.21
C ASP A 208 11.64 -1.50 9.88
N LEU A 209 11.64 -2.13 8.70
CA LEU A 209 10.67 -3.16 8.32
C LEU A 209 10.82 -4.42 9.20
N LYS A 210 12.05 -4.89 9.45
CA LYS A 210 12.33 -6.00 10.39
C LYS A 210 11.97 -5.68 11.85
N ARG A 211 12.13 -4.43 12.28
CA ARG A 211 11.74 -3.98 13.64
C ARG A 211 10.23 -4.03 13.86
N LEU A 212 9.45 -3.84 12.80
CA LEU A 212 7.98 -3.96 12.83
C LEU A 212 7.54 -5.43 12.98
N GLU A 213 8.19 -6.31 12.21
CA GLU A 213 7.95 -7.76 12.22
C GLU A 213 8.29 -8.39 13.59
N THR A 214 9.44 -8.02 14.17
CA THR A 214 9.90 -8.53 15.48
C THR A 214 9.08 -8.01 16.66
N LYS A 215 8.60 -6.76 16.65
CA LYS A 215 7.67 -6.24 17.68
C LYS A 215 6.32 -6.96 17.67
N PHE A 216 5.92 -7.48 16.52
CA PHE A 216 4.68 -8.23 16.38
C PHE A 216 4.83 -9.67 16.87
N GLN A 217 5.94 -10.35 16.55
CA GLN A 217 6.19 -11.70 17.05
C GLN A 217 6.23 -11.75 18.58
N SER A 218 6.82 -10.74 19.24
CA SER A 218 6.86 -10.67 20.71
C SER A 218 5.50 -10.35 21.34
N GLN A 219 4.64 -9.58 20.68
CA GLN A 219 3.25 -9.35 21.12
C GLN A 219 2.35 -10.56 20.85
N LEU A 220 2.52 -11.25 19.72
CA LEU A 220 1.80 -12.49 19.42
C LEU A 220 2.12 -13.59 20.44
N LEU A 221 3.39 -13.74 20.84
CA LEU A 221 3.82 -14.68 21.89
C LEU A 221 3.16 -14.39 23.25
N LEU A 222 2.89 -13.12 23.57
CA LEU A 222 2.17 -12.72 24.78
C LEU A 222 0.66 -13.05 24.71
N PHE A 223 0.06 -13.03 23.51
CA PHE A 223 -1.35 -13.40 23.31
C PHE A 223 -1.55 -14.92 23.19
N PHE A 224 -0.61 -15.65 22.58
CA PHE A 224 -0.69 -17.11 22.43
C PHE A 224 -0.14 -17.89 23.64
N SER A 225 0.64 -17.27 24.54
CA SER A 225 1.03 -17.92 25.81
C SER A 225 -0.05 -17.87 26.90
N ARG A 226 -1.20 -17.22 26.65
CA ARG A 226 -2.29 -17.11 27.64
C ARG A 226 -3.47 -18.07 27.40
N GLY A 227 -3.35 -18.96 26.41
CA GLY A 227 -4.42 -19.88 26.00
C GLY A 227 -4.01 -21.35 26.07
N ASN A 228 -3.45 -21.82 27.18
CA ASN A 228 -3.36 -23.25 27.45
C ASN A 228 -3.43 -23.55 28.95
N SER A 229 -4.55 -23.15 29.58
CA SER A 229 -4.95 -23.64 30.90
C SER A 229 -6.43 -23.99 30.89
N HIS A 230 -6.80 -25.01 30.11
CA HIS A 230 -7.95 -25.85 30.43
C HIS A 230 -7.64 -27.29 30.04
N ARG A 231 -6.96 -27.98 30.95
CA ARG A 231 -6.81 -29.43 30.92
C ARG A 231 -8.14 -30.04 31.35
N SER A 232 -8.78 -30.74 30.42
CA SER A 232 -9.95 -31.58 30.66
C SER A 232 -9.64 -32.58 31.78
N ARG A 233 -10.44 -32.52 32.86
CA ARG A 233 -10.49 -33.50 33.93
C ARG A 233 -11.36 -34.67 33.43
N GLN A 234 -10.77 -35.63 32.74
CA GLN A 234 -11.34 -36.97 32.65
C GLN A 234 -10.92 -37.71 33.92
N LYS A 235 -11.89 -37.96 34.81
CA LYS A 235 -11.71 -38.81 35.99
C LYS A 235 -11.59 -40.26 35.52
N ASN A 236 -10.38 -40.82 35.60
CA ASN A 236 -10.15 -42.25 35.72
C ASN A 236 -10.68 -42.69 37.10
N ASN A 237 -11.74 -43.48 37.13
CA ASN A 237 -12.04 -44.35 38.26
C ASN A 237 -11.40 -45.70 37.99
N ASN A 238 -10.17 -45.87 38.46
CA ASN A 238 -9.56 -47.19 38.64
C ASN A 238 -10.15 -47.80 39.92
N SER A 239 -11.00 -48.82 39.75
CA SER A 239 -11.38 -49.74 40.81
C SER A 239 -10.19 -50.62 41.14
N LYS A 240 -9.67 -50.44 42.35
CA LYS A 240 -8.57 -51.19 42.96
C LYS A 240 -9.06 -52.62 43.23
N VAL A 241 -8.43 -53.61 42.60
CA VAL A 241 -8.56 -55.04 42.97
C VAL A 241 -7.40 -55.36 43.90
N GLU A 242 -7.71 -55.59 45.18
CA GLU A 242 -6.81 -56.19 46.16
C GLU A 242 -7.38 -57.56 46.57
N ILE A 243 -6.46 -58.49 46.83
CA ILE A 243 -6.61 -59.94 46.84
C ILE A 243 -7.17 -60.46 48.20
N SER A 244 -7.94 -61.56 48.10
CA SER A 244 -8.41 -62.60 49.05
C SER A 244 -7.55 -62.85 50.33
N PRO A 245 -8.03 -63.55 51.41
CA PRO A 245 -8.87 -64.78 51.44
C PRO A 245 -9.92 -64.85 52.60
N THR A 246 -10.94 -65.72 52.60
CA THR A 246 -10.91 -67.12 53.09
C THR A 246 -12.33 -67.73 53.10
N ALA A 247 -12.40 -69.04 52.82
CA ALA A 247 -13.30 -70.13 53.31
C ALA A 247 -14.78 -69.83 53.68
N THR A 248 -15.80 -70.60 53.32
CA THR A 248 -15.99 -72.06 53.45
C THR A 248 -17.25 -72.50 52.67
N ALA A 249 -17.22 -73.72 52.15
CA ALA A 249 -18.36 -74.54 51.70
C ALA A 249 -19.37 -74.81 52.87
N PRO A 250 -20.57 -75.44 52.73
CA PRO A 250 -20.84 -76.53 51.77
C PRO A 250 -22.28 -76.73 51.22
N THR A 251 -22.33 -77.54 50.15
CA THR A 251 -23.28 -78.61 49.78
C THR A 251 -24.81 -78.42 49.62
N LEU A 252 -25.24 -78.90 48.44
CA LEU A 252 -26.32 -79.86 48.13
C LEU A 252 -27.79 -79.45 48.33
N GLY A 253 -28.56 -79.62 47.24
CA GLY A 253 -30.03 -79.55 47.19
C GLY A 253 -30.51 -79.12 45.83
#